data_AF-A0AAW8S4B6-F1
#
_entry.id   AF-A0AAW8S4B6-F1
#
_cell.length_a   1.000
_cell.length_b   1.000
_cell.length_c   1.000
_cell.angle_alpha   90.00
_cell.angle_beta   90.00
_cell.angle_gamma   90.00
#
_symmetry.space_group_name_H-M   'P 1'
#
loop_
_entity.id
_entity.type
_entity.pdbx_description
1 polymer ?
#
loop_
_entity_poly.entity_id
_entity_poly.type
_entity_poly.pdbx_seq_one_letter_code
_entity_poly.pdbx_strand_id
1 'polypeptide(L)'
;MNMRGLMKKETSRRLQLVEELYYAKELLTSGQLMESLNCSLPALITDVRFLNGENLPFKITKIKGLYTIDFDSYATIDAVYAYILRTSLEYQVINSLLFEKSRGIQPAADRLNCSFSNMQRYLISIKKV
;
A
#
# COMPACT_ATOMS: atom_id res chain seq x y z
N MET A 1 -5.15 -4.16 17.09
CA MET A 1 -3.94 -3.42 16.69
C MET A 1 -4.13 -2.92 15.27
N ASN A 2 -4.11 -1.60 15.03
CA ASN A 2 -4.30 -1.05 13.68
C ASN A 2 -2.94 -0.89 12.98
N MET A 3 -2.54 -1.91 12.23
CA MET A 3 -1.24 -1.93 11.54
C MET A 3 -1.15 -0.97 10.35
N ARG A 4 -2.25 -0.33 9.92
CA ARG A 4 -2.20 0.69 8.85
C ARG A 4 -1.41 1.92 9.26
N GLY A 5 -1.29 2.20 10.56
CA GLY A 5 -0.49 3.31 11.07
C GLY A 5 1.02 3.19 10.80
N LEU A 6 1.50 2.00 10.42
CA LEU A 6 2.89 1.79 10.05
C LEU A 6 3.18 2.21 8.61
N MET A 7 2.18 2.17 7.74
CA MET A 7 2.34 2.43 6.32
C MET A 7 2.76 3.87 6.06
N LYS A 8 3.60 4.07 5.05
CA LYS A 8 3.87 5.41 4.52
C LYS A 8 2.56 6.02 4.01
N LYS A 9 2.43 7.34 4.15
CA LYS A 9 1.25 8.10 3.72
C LYS A 9 0.80 7.76 2.28
N GLU A 10 1.75 7.60 1.36
CA GLU A 10 1.46 7.24 -0.03
C GLU A 10 0.90 5.82 -0.17
N THR A 11 1.49 4.84 0.52
CA THR A 11 1.01 3.45 0.50
C THR A 11 -0.39 3.37 1.11
N SER A 12 -0.65 4.06 2.22
CA SER A 12 -1.99 4.12 2.81
C SER A 12 -3.01 4.73 1.85
N ARG A 13 -2.63 5.83 1.18
CA ARG A 13 -3.52 6.49 0.21
C ARG A 13 -3.80 5.61 -1.00
N ARG A 14 -2.80 4.90 -1.53
CA ARG A 14 -2.97 3.95 -2.64
C ARG A 14 -3.87 2.78 -2.25
N LEU A 15 -3.72 2.27 -1.03
CA LEU A 15 -4.61 1.23 -0.53
C LEU A 15 -6.05 1.73 -0.43
N GLN A 16 -6.25 2.90 0.18
CA GLN A 16 -7.57 3.51 0.31
C GLN A 16 -8.19 3.78 -1.07
N LEU A 17 -7.42 4.21 -2.07
CA LEU A 17 -7.90 4.42 -3.43
C LEU A 17 -8.49 3.13 -4.03
N VAL A 18 -7.79 2.01 -3.87
CA VAL A 18 -8.28 0.70 -4.33
C VAL A 18 -9.55 0.30 -3.57
N GLU A 19 -9.56 0.47 -2.25
CA GLU A 19 -10.72 0.13 -1.41
C GLU A 19 -11.96 0.94 -1.80
N GLU A 20 -11.82 2.25 -1.96
CA GLU A 20 -12.89 3.15 -2.39
C GLU A 20 -13.46 2.70 -3.73
N LEU A 21 -12.61 2.43 -4.71
CA LEU A 21 -13.05 1.98 -6.03
C LEU A 21 -13.67 0.58 -6.00
N TYR A 22 -13.13 -0.35 -5.19
CA TYR A 22 -13.58 -1.73 -5.11
C TYR A 22 -14.94 -1.87 -4.43
N TYR A 23 -15.19 -1.11 -3.37
CA TYR A 23 -16.44 -1.15 -2.62
C TYR A 23 -17.49 -0.16 -3.16
N ALA A 24 -17.13 0.73 -4.09
CA ALA A 24 -18.07 1.64 -4.70
C ALA A 24 -19.14 0.89 -5.52
N LYS A 25 -20.40 1.24 -5.29
CA LYS A 25 -21.53 0.74 -6.10
C LYS A 25 -21.64 1.44 -7.46
N GLU A 26 -21.03 2.62 -7.58
CA GLU A 26 -21.08 3.49 -8.75
C GLU A 26 -19.69 4.03 -9.09
N LEU A 27 -19.51 4.51 -10.31
CA LEU A 27 -18.25 5.12 -10.76
C LEU A 27 -17.99 6.42 -9.99
N LEU A 28 -16.74 6.65 -9.56
CA LEU A 28 -16.38 7.79 -8.71
C LEU A 28 -15.75 8.93 -9.51
N THR A 29 -16.13 10.17 -9.21
CA THR A 29 -15.48 11.35 -9.82
C THR A 29 -14.09 11.59 -9.25
N SER A 30 -13.27 12.39 -9.97
CA SER A 30 -11.97 12.82 -9.45
C SER A 30 -12.11 13.60 -8.13
N GLY A 31 -13.17 14.42 -8.00
CA GLY A 31 -13.43 15.23 -6.81
C GLY A 31 -13.75 14.38 -5.59
N GLN A 32 -14.64 13.39 -5.73
CA GLN A 32 -14.97 12.44 -4.65
C GLN A 32 -13.74 11.68 -4.15
N LEU A 33 -12.90 11.18 -5.08
CA LEU A 33 -11.67 10.50 -4.71
C LEU A 33 -10.68 11.43 -4.02
N MET A 34 -10.50 12.66 -4.52
CA MET A 34 -9.59 13.64 -3.90
C MET A 34 -10.03 14.02 -2.49
N GLU A 35 -11.34 14.14 -2.25
CA GLU A 35 -11.91 14.41 -0.94
C GLU A 35 -11.71 13.23 0.03
N SER A 36 -12.10 12.01 -0.36
CA SER A 36 -11.93 10.82 0.50
C SER A 36 -10.45 10.54 0.81
N LEU A 37 -9.58 10.65 -0.19
CA LEU A 37 -8.14 10.38 -0.05
C LEU A 37 -7.34 11.55 0.53
N ASN A 38 -8.00 12.70 0.72
CA ASN A 38 -7.39 13.97 1.13
C ASN A 38 -6.11 14.28 0.34
N CYS A 39 -6.23 14.36 -0.99
CA CYS A 39 -5.09 14.53 -1.89
C CYS A 39 -5.38 15.45 -3.08
N SER A 40 -4.30 15.92 -3.71
CA SER A 40 -4.39 16.74 -4.93
C SER A 40 -4.60 15.87 -6.17
N LEU A 41 -5.14 16.47 -7.23
CA LEU A 41 -5.32 15.77 -8.51
C LEU A 41 -4.01 15.16 -9.06
N PRO A 42 -2.85 15.84 -9.04
CA PRO A 42 -1.58 15.23 -9.45
C PRO A 42 -1.19 14.01 -8.62
N ALA A 43 -1.46 14.02 -7.30
CA ALA A 43 -1.19 12.88 -6.43
C ALA A 43 -2.08 11.68 -6.81
N LEU A 44 -3.39 11.92 -7.01
CA LEU A 44 -4.33 10.90 -7.48
C LEU A 44 -3.88 10.28 -8.81
N ILE A 45 -3.52 11.11 -9.80
CA ILE A 45 -3.05 10.63 -11.11
C ILE A 45 -1.76 9.81 -10.97
N THR A 46 -0.85 10.25 -10.11
CA THR A 46 0.42 9.54 -9.85
C THR A 46 0.17 8.19 -9.21
N ASP A 47 -0.75 8.11 -8.25
CA ASP A 47 -1.09 6.86 -7.56
C ASP A 47 -1.81 5.88 -8.50
N VAL A 48 -2.74 6.35 -9.33
CA VAL A 48 -3.37 5.52 -10.37
C VAL A 48 -2.33 4.98 -11.35
N ARG A 49 -1.39 5.83 -11.79
CA ARG A 49 -0.32 5.41 -12.70
C ARG A 49 0.61 4.38 -12.04
N PHE A 50 0.96 4.59 -10.78
CA PHE A 50 1.76 3.64 -10.02
C PHE A 50 1.06 2.29 -9.93
N LEU A 51 -0.19 2.24 -9.48
CA LEU A 51 -0.95 0.99 -9.32
C LEU A 51 -1.14 0.25 -10.64
N ASN A 52 -1.45 0.96 -11.72
CA ASN A 52 -1.58 0.37 -13.05
C ASN A 52 -0.23 -0.06 -13.67
N GLY A 53 0.89 0.46 -13.16
CA GLY A 53 2.24 0.07 -13.59
C GLY A 53 2.78 -1.16 -12.85
N GLU A 54 2.17 -1.52 -11.72
CA GLU A 54 2.51 -2.73 -10.97
C GLU A 54 1.82 -3.96 -11.57
N ASN A 55 2.43 -5.14 -11.37
CA ASN A 55 1.83 -6.41 -11.78
C ASN A 55 0.76 -6.85 -10.77
N LEU A 56 -0.36 -6.13 -10.75
CA LEU A 56 -1.53 -6.38 -9.91
C LEU A 56 -2.68 -6.93 -10.77
N PRO A 57 -3.52 -7.83 -10.26
CA PRO A 57 -4.59 -8.47 -11.02
C PRO A 57 -5.84 -7.58 -11.10
N PHE A 58 -5.63 -6.29 -11.36
CA PHE A 58 -6.69 -5.32 -11.61
C PHE A 58 -6.17 -4.18 -12.47
N LYS A 59 -7.09 -3.39 -13.03
CA LYS A 59 -6.78 -2.15 -13.71
C LYS A 59 -7.73 -1.04 -13.30
N ILE A 60 -7.17 0.11 -12.92
CA ILE A 60 -7.96 1.33 -12.68
C ILE A 60 -8.13 2.06 -14.01
N THR A 61 -9.36 2.29 -14.42
CA THR A 61 -9.68 3.00 -15.67
C THR A 61 -10.43 4.29 -15.39
N LYS A 62 -10.35 5.24 -16.34
CA LYS A 62 -11.06 6.51 -16.29
C LYS A 62 -11.90 6.68 -17.54
N ILE A 63 -13.23 6.72 -17.39
CA ILE A 63 -14.20 6.82 -18.48
C ILE A 63 -15.03 8.08 -18.26
N LYS A 64 -15.01 9.01 -19.23
CA LYS A 64 -15.77 10.29 -19.17
C LYS A 64 -15.60 11.07 -17.86
N GLY A 65 -14.40 11.03 -17.26
CA GLY A 65 -14.10 11.76 -16.02
C GLY A 65 -14.32 10.97 -14.72
N LEU A 66 -14.92 9.78 -14.82
CA LEU A 66 -15.23 8.88 -13.70
C LEU A 66 -14.21 7.74 -13.65
N TYR A 67 -13.85 7.31 -12.46
CA TYR A 67 -12.93 6.21 -12.20
C TYR A 67 -13.67 4.94 -11.81
N THR A 68 -13.09 3.81 -12.20
CA THR A 68 -13.49 2.47 -11.80
C THR A 68 -12.29 1.55 -11.73
N ILE A 69 -12.49 0.37 -11.15
CA ILE A 69 -11.48 -0.66 -11.02
C ILE A 69 -12.07 -1.99 -11.50
N ASP A 70 -11.36 -2.62 -12.43
CA ASP A 70 -11.72 -3.92 -12.98
C ASP A 70 -10.71 -4.95 -12.46
N PHE A 71 -11.15 -5.90 -11.65
CA PHE A 71 -10.32 -7.02 -11.18
C PHE A 71 -10.41 -8.19 -12.16
N ASP A 72 -9.32 -8.95 -12.27
CA ASP A 72 -9.35 -10.23 -12.96
C ASP A 72 -10.33 -11.19 -12.28
N SER A 73 -10.96 -12.09 -13.04
CA SER A 73 -12.03 -12.97 -12.54
C SER A 73 -11.63 -13.89 -11.36
N TYR A 74 -10.33 -14.13 -11.19
CA TYR A 74 -9.77 -14.97 -10.14
C TYR A 74 -9.23 -14.16 -8.94
N ALA A 75 -9.34 -12.83 -8.97
CA ALA A 75 -8.73 -11.95 -7.99
C ALA A 75 -9.75 -11.13 -7.21
N THR A 76 -9.39 -10.85 -5.96
CA THR A 76 -10.12 -9.94 -5.06
C THR A 76 -9.17 -8.87 -4.55
N ILE A 77 -9.70 -7.93 -3.77
CA ILE A 77 -8.90 -6.92 -3.07
C ILE A 77 -7.79 -7.52 -2.19
N ASP A 78 -7.89 -8.78 -1.79
CA ASP A 78 -6.86 -9.49 -1.02
C ASP A 78 -5.51 -9.54 -1.73
N ALA A 79 -5.51 -9.54 -3.07
CA ALA A 79 -4.28 -9.45 -3.86
C ALA A 79 -3.50 -8.16 -3.56
N VAL A 80 -4.20 -7.07 -3.27
CA VAL A 80 -3.61 -5.77 -2.97
C VAL A 80 -3.06 -5.74 -1.55
N TYR A 81 -3.80 -6.31 -0.58
CA TYR A 81 -3.29 -6.49 0.78
C TYR A 81 -2.02 -7.35 0.78
N ALA A 82 -2.04 -8.49 0.09
CA ALA A 82 -0.88 -9.37 -0.03
C ALA A 82 0.30 -8.68 -0.71
N TYR A 83 0.05 -7.90 -1.76
CA TYR A 83 1.08 -7.10 -2.43
C TYR A 83 1.75 -6.13 -1.45
N ILE A 84 0.98 -5.32 -0.73
CA ILE A 84 1.49 -4.34 0.23
C ILE A 84 2.29 -5.02 1.35
N LEU A 85 1.77 -6.11 1.92
CA LEU A 85 2.47 -6.87 2.97
C LEU A 85 3.82 -7.41 2.48
N ARG A 86 3.90 -7.79 1.20
CA ARG A 86 5.12 -8.33 0.59
C ARG A 86 6.13 -7.25 0.21
N THR A 87 5.69 -6.08 -0.25
CA THR A 87 6.59 -5.07 -0.83
C THR A 87 6.94 -3.93 0.13
N SER A 88 6.13 -3.67 1.16
CA SER A 88 6.43 -2.62 2.14
C SER A 88 7.52 -3.07 3.12
N LEU A 89 8.58 -2.28 3.24
CA LEU A 89 9.69 -2.56 4.16
C LEU A 89 9.19 -2.65 5.62
N GLU A 90 8.23 -1.81 5.99
CA GLU A 90 7.53 -1.82 7.28
C GLU A 90 7.02 -3.23 7.65
N TYR A 91 6.35 -3.89 6.70
CA TYR A 91 5.76 -5.21 6.90
C TYR A 91 6.77 -6.34 6.72
N GLN A 92 7.78 -6.15 5.86
CA GLN A 92 8.91 -7.08 5.78
C GLN A 92 9.71 -7.14 7.08
N VAL A 93 9.87 -6.01 7.79
CA VAL A 93 10.48 -5.97 9.13
C VAL A 93 9.65 -6.78 10.12
N ILE A 94 8.32 -6.59 10.16
CA ILE A 94 7.43 -7.38 11.02
C ILE A 94 7.57 -8.87 10.70
N ASN A 95 7.50 -9.24 9.42
CA ASN A 95 7.67 -10.61 8.96
C ASN A 95 9.05 -11.20 9.34
N SER A 96 10.11 -10.39 9.34
CA SER A 96 11.43 -10.81 9.78
C SER A 96 11.50 -11.09 11.28
N LEU A 97 10.79 -10.28 12.09
CA LEU A 97 10.72 -10.47 13.54
C LEU A 97 9.89 -11.69 13.91
N LEU A 98 8.70 -11.83 13.31
CA LEU A 98 7.74 -12.89 13.63
C LEU A 98 8.33 -14.29 13.40
N PHE A 99 9.14 -14.46 12.36
CA PHE A 99 9.77 -15.73 12.01
C PHE A 99 11.25 -15.79 12.41
N GLU A 100 11.70 -14.90 13.30
CA GLU A 100 13.07 -14.88 13.85
C GLU A 100 14.18 -15.00 12.78
N LYS A 101 14.00 -14.31 11.65
CA LYS A 101 14.84 -14.49 10.46
C LYS A 101 16.27 -13.97 10.61
N SER A 102 16.57 -13.27 11.70
CA SER A 102 17.85 -12.61 11.98
C SER A 102 18.12 -12.53 13.48
N ARG A 103 19.38 -12.70 13.90
CA ARG A 103 19.79 -12.68 15.32
C ARG A 103 20.13 -11.28 15.86
N GLY A 104 19.90 -10.23 15.09
CA GLY A 104 20.23 -8.85 15.48
C GLY A 104 19.82 -7.82 14.41
N ILE A 105 19.97 -6.54 14.76
CA ILE A 105 19.52 -5.42 13.91
C ILE A 105 20.33 -5.34 12.61
N GLN A 106 21.67 -5.45 12.69
CA GLN A 106 22.53 -5.36 11.49
C GLN A 106 22.24 -6.50 10.49
N PRO A 107 22.22 -7.79 10.89
CA PRO A 107 21.85 -8.86 9.96
C PRO A 107 20.46 -8.71 9.33
N ALA A 108 19.48 -8.18 10.09
CA ALA A 108 18.15 -7.92 9.56
C ALA A 108 18.14 -6.77 8.55
N ALA A 109 18.90 -5.71 8.83
CA ALA A 109 19.04 -4.56 7.95
C ALA A 109 19.67 -4.97 6.61
N ASP A 110 20.76 -5.75 6.65
CA ASP A 110 21.43 -6.28 5.47
C ASP A 110 20.49 -7.17 4.64
N ARG A 111 19.76 -8.08 5.29
CA ARG A 111 18.79 -8.97 4.63
C ARG A 111 17.67 -8.22 3.91
N LEU A 112 17.20 -7.11 4.50
CA LEU A 112 16.12 -6.29 3.96
C LEU A 112 16.63 -5.14 3.08
N ASN A 113 17.93 -5.12 2.75
CA ASN A 113 18.57 -4.08 1.95
C ASN A 113 18.27 -2.66 2.47
N CYS A 114 18.33 -2.47 3.79
CA CYS A 114 18.16 -1.16 4.42
C CYS A 114 19.31 -0.86 5.38
N SER A 115 19.50 0.41 5.73
CA SER A 115 20.54 0.77 6.69
C SER A 115 20.16 0.38 8.12
N PHE A 116 21.16 0.18 8.98
CA PHE A 116 20.97 -0.05 10.41
C PHE A 116 20.05 0.99 11.06
N SER A 117 20.27 2.27 10.77
CA SER A 117 19.46 3.37 11.31
C SER A 117 18.02 3.38 10.78
N ASN A 118 17.79 2.86 9.57
CA ASN A 118 16.44 2.70 9.03
C ASN A 118 15.72 1.53 9.72
N MET A 119 16.40 0.38 9.85
CA MET A 119 15.90 -0.78 10.59
C MET A 119 15.52 -0.42 12.04
N GLN A 120 16.39 0.30 12.76
CA GLN A 120 16.10 0.78 14.12
C GLN A 120 14.84 1.66 14.17
N ARG A 121 14.68 2.60 13.23
CA ARG A 121 13.49 3.43 13.15
C ARG A 121 12.22 2.60 12.97
N TYR A 122 12.25 1.60 12.11
CA TYR A 122 11.11 0.69 11.92
C TYR A 122 10.77 -0.10 13.18
N LEU A 123 11.77 -0.66 13.87
CA LEU A 123 11.56 -1.37 15.14
C LEU A 123 10.91 -0.48 16.21
N ILE A 124 11.36 0.77 16.33
CA ILE A 124 10.78 1.75 17.25
C ILE A 124 9.33 2.07 16.87
N SER A 125 9.04 2.27 15.57
CA SER A 125 7.68 2.52 15.10
C SER A 125 6.74 1.34 15.37
N ILE A 126 7.20 0.10 15.13
CA ILE A 126 6.42 -1.12 15.38
C ILE A 126 6.08 -1.26 16.87
N LYS A 127 7.02 -0.94 17.77
CA LYS A 127 6.80 -0.99 19.23
C LYS A 127 5.71 0.00 19.71
N LYS A 128 5.45 1.07 18.95
CA LYS A 128 4.51 2.14 19.32
C LYS A 128 3.06 1.90 18.85
N VAL A 129 2.86 0.97 17.91
CA VAL A 129 1.54 0.59 17.38
C VAL A 129 0.96 -0.54 18.23
#